data_AF-A0ABD5DVJ7-F1
#
_entry.id   AF-A0ABD5DVJ7-F1
#
_cell.length_a   1.000
_cell.length_b   1.000
_cell.length_c   1.000
_cell.angle_alpha   90.00
_cell.angle_beta   90.00
_cell.angle_gamma   90.00
#
_symmetry.space_group_name_H-M   'P 1'
#
loop_
_entity.id
_entity.type
_entity.pdbx_description
1 polymer ?
#
loop_
_entity_poly.entity_id
_entity_poly.type
_entity_poly.pdbx_seq_one_letter_code
_entity_poly.pdbx_strand_id
1 'polypeptide(L)'
;FLPYALTMLNTEQKAREEIELIRGAGKGILRIGCVSSLLTSHFIDKLAAFHQRHPQIHLRIVDRIDSELYKLLLMHDIDIALCGPLP
;
A
#
# COMPACT_ATOMS: atom_id res chain seq x y z
N PHE A 1 11.21 4.47 22.06
CA PHE A 1 10.30 5.64 22.14
C PHE A 1 9.93 6.18 20.75
N LEU A 2 10.87 6.37 19.81
CA LEU A 2 10.57 6.82 18.44
C LEU A 2 9.63 5.90 17.61
N PRO A 3 9.74 4.55 17.68
CA PRO A 3 8.90 3.67 16.85
C PRO A 3 7.42 3.74 17.25
N TYR A 4 7.14 3.76 18.55
CA TYR A 4 5.78 3.82 19.10
C TYR A 4 5.06 5.14 18.75
N ALA A 5 5.79 6.26 18.77
CA ALA A 5 5.24 7.55 18.37
C ALA A 5 4.87 7.59 16.88
N LEU A 6 5.70 6.97 16.03
CA LEU A 6 5.41 6.83 14.60
C LEU A 6 4.22 5.90 14.36
N THR A 7 4.12 4.78 15.09
CA THR A 7 2.96 3.89 15.01
C THR A 7 1.68 4.62 15.39
N MET A 8 1.65 5.37 16.50
CA MET A 8 0.48 6.15 16.94
C MET A 8 0.08 7.24 15.93
N LEU A 9 1.06 7.99 15.38
CA LEU A 9 0.79 9.01 14.38
C LEU A 9 0.26 8.41 13.07
N ASN A 10 0.81 7.27 12.65
CA ASN A 10 0.28 6.51 11.51
C ASN A 10 -1.14 5.99 11.77
N THR A 11 -1.47 5.62 13.01
CA THR A 11 -2.83 5.14 13.35
C THR A 11 -3.85 6.27 13.28
N GLU A 12 -3.51 7.48 13.74
CA GLU A 12 -4.36 8.67 13.70
C GLU A 12 -4.64 9.12 12.24
N GLN A 13 -3.58 9.18 11.42
CA GLN A 13 -3.70 9.47 9.99
C GLN A 13 -4.59 8.43 9.27
N LYS A 14 -4.44 7.14 9.63
CA LYS A 14 -5.29 6.06 9.11
C LYS A 14 -6.73 6.14 9.56
N ALA A 15 -7.01 6.47 10.83
CA ALA A 15 -8.38 6.63 11.31
C ALA A 15 -9.11 7.73 10.51
N ARG A 16 -8.42 8.82 10.16
CA ARG A 16 -8.95 9.84 9.24
C ARG A 16 -9.18 9.33 7.83
N GLU A 17 -8.25 8.56 7.27
CA GLU A 17 -8.42 7.95 5.94
C GLU A 17 -9.56 6.91 5.90
N GLU A 18 -9.74 6.12 6.97
CA GLU A 18 -10.85 5.17 7.12
C GLU A 18 -12.21 5.88 7.24
N ILE A 19 -12.28 7.00 7.95
CA ILE A 19 -13.49 7.84 8.03
C ILE A 19 -13.84 8.42 6.64
N GLU A 20 -12.86 8.79 5.84
CA GLU A 20 -13.07 9.27 4.46
C GLU A 20 -13.46 8.13 3.49
N LEU A 21 -12.90 6.92 3.69
CA LEU A 21 -13.30 5.69 2.98
C LEU A 21 -14.75 5.30 3.26
N ILE A 22 -15.22 5.44 4.50
CA ILE A 22 -16.62 5.19 4.90
C ILE A 22 -17.57 6.24 4.30
N ARG A 23 -17.10 7.47 4.08
CA ARG A 23 -17.90 8.60 3.54
C ARG A 23 -18.00 8.64 2.02
N GLY A 24 -17.17 7.90 1.29
CA GLY A 24 -17.21 7.88 -0.17
C GLY A 24 -16.59 6.62 -0.73
N ALA A 25 -17.41 5.61 -0.98
CA ALA A 25 -17.04 4.38 -1.67
C ALA A 25 -16.27 4.70 -2.97
N GLY A 26 -14.94 4.61 -2.89
CA GLY A 26 -14.03 4.74 -4.02
C GLY A 26 -12.89 5.76 -3.85
N LYS A 27 -12.95 6.74 -2.95
CA LYS A 27 -11.84 7.71 -2.80
C LYS A 27 -10.82 7.20 -1.78
N GLY A 28 -9.54 7.11 -2.14
CA GLY A 28 -8.51 6.62 -1.22
C GLY A 28 -7.13 6.45 -1.85
N ILE A 29 -6.15 6.10 -1.02
CA ILE A 29 -4.79 5.76 -1.45
C ILE A 29 -4.63 4.25 -1.25
N LEU A 30 -4.21 3.53 -2.30
CA LEU A 30 -3.82 2.13 -2.20
C LEU A 30 -2.29 2.04 -2.26
N ARG A 31 -1.68 1.61 -1.15
CA ARG A 31 -0.23 1.51 -0.98
C ARG A 31 0.21 0.06 -1.21
N ILE A 32 0.96 -0.18 -2.27
CA ILE A 32 1.41 -1.51 -2.70
C ILE A 32 2.93 -1.57 -2.55
N GLY A 33 3.41 -2.51 -1.75
CA GLY A 33 4.81 -2.89 -1.73
C GLY A 33 5.05 -4.10 -2.65
N CYS A 34 6.13 -4.09 -3.39
CA CYS A 34 6.44 -5.14 -4.35
C CYS A 34 7.96 -5.36 -4.39
N VAL A 35 8.39 -6.61 -4.58
CA VAL A 35 9.79 -6.87 -4.97
C VAL A 35 9.99 -6.57 -6.45
N SER A 36 11.17 -6.08 -6.84
CA SER A 36 11.46 -5.69 -8.23
C SER A 36 11.17 -6.79 -9.25
N SER A 37 11.37 -8.06 -8.88
CA SER A 37 11.13 -9.22 -9.75
C SER A 37 9.66 -9.39 -10.16
N LEU A 38 8.72 -8.80 -9.41
CA LEU A 38 7.28 -8.85 -9.68
C LEU A 38 6.76 -7.59 -10.39
N LEU A 39 7.58 -6.53 -10.53
CA LEU A 39 7.27 -5.32 -11.29
C LEU A 39 7.41 -5.55 -12.81
N THR A 40 6.72 -6.57 -13.31
CA THR A 40 6.67 -6.91 -14.74
C THR A 40 5.74 -5.96 -15.50
N SER A 41 5.95 -5.81 -16.81
CA SER A 41 5.07 -5.00 -17.67
C SER A 41 3.60 -5.41 -17.53
N HIS A 42 3.33 -6.72 -17.54
CA HIS A 42 1.97 -7.27 -17.37
C HIS A 42 1.32 -6.85 -16.04
N PHE A 43 2.10 -6.79 -14.96
CA PHE A 43 1.60 -6.32 -13.68
C PHE A 43 1.27 -4.83 -13.71
N ILE A 44 2.15 -4.02 -14.29
CA ILE A 44 1.93 -2.58 -14.47
C ILE A 44 0.69 -2.32 -15.35
N ASP A 45 0.50 -3.08 -16.42
CA ASP A 45 -0.67 -2.96 -17.31
C ASP A 45 -1.98 -3.24 -16.56
N LYS A 46 -1.99 -4.26 -15.69
CA LYS A 46 -3.14 -4.55 -14.83
C LYS A 46 -3.42 -3.43 -13.83
N LEU A 47 -2.38 -2.84 -13.24
CA LEU A 47 -2.53 -1.69 -12.35
C LEU A 47 -3.03 -0.45 -13.10
N ALA A 48 -2.55 -0.22 -14.31
CA ALA A 48 -3.02 0.86 -15.17
C ALA A 48 -4.52 0.69 -15.51
N ALA A 49 -4.93 -0.52 -15.90
CA ALA A 49 -6.34 -0.84 -16.14
C ALA A 49 -7.22 -0.67 -14.89
N PHE A 50 -6.70 -1.05 -13.72
CA PHE A 50 -7.37 -0.80 -12.44
C PHE A 50 -7.54 0.70 -12.18
N HIS A 51 -6.48 1.49 -12.33
CA HIS A 51 -6.53 2.94 -12.12
C HIS A 51 -7.46 3.65 -13.12
N GLN A 52 -7.51 3.19 -14.39
CA GLN A 52 -8.47 3.71 -15.36
C GLN A 52 -9.92 3.45 -14.95
N ARG A 53 -10.21 2.31 -14.32
CA ARG A 53 -11.55 1.96 -13.84
C ARG A 53 -11.90 2.65 -12.52
N HIS A 54 -10.88 2.99 -11.73
CA HIS A 54 -11.01 3.64 -10.42
C HIS A 54 -10.06 4.85 -10.31
N PRO A 55 -10.26 5.92 -11.09
CA PRO A 55 -9.36 7.07 -11.13
C PRO A 55 -9.28 7.83 -9.79
N GLN A 56 -10.31 7.69 -8.97
CA GLN A 56 -10.38 8.25 -7.62
C GLN A 56 -9.50 7.52 -6.59
N ILE A 57 -8.92 6.36 -6.95
CA ILE A 57 -7.95 5.63 -6.12
C ILE A 57 -6.54 6.01 -6.56
N HIS A 58 -5.79 6.63 -5.66
CA HIS A 58 -4.39 6.96 -5.89
C HIS A 58 -3.52 5.74 -5.56
N LEU A 59 -2.88 5.17 -6.59
CA LEU A 59 -1.95 4.05 -6.42
C LEU A 59 -0.56 4.58 -6.01
N ARG A 60 -0.02 4.07 -4.90
CA ARG A 60 1.37 4.27 -4.51
C ARG A 60 2.09 2.94 -4.50
N ILE A 61 3.15 2.81 -5.29
CA ILE A 61 3.92 1.58 -5.39
C ILE A 61 5.31 1.83 -4.81
N VAL A 62 5.79 0.93 -3.95
CA VAL A 62 7.16 0.96 -3.42
C VAL A 62 7.86 -0.36 -3.73
N ASP A 63 9.08 -0.25 -4.24
CA ASP A 63 9.94 -1.40 -4.51
C ASP A 63 10.87 -1.66 -3.31
N ARG A 64 10.75 -2.82 -2.67
CA ARG A 64 11.52 -3.21 -1.46
C ARG A 64 11.72 -4.72 -1.42
N ILE A 65 12.70 -5.17 -0.64
CA ILE A 65 12.93 -6.60 -0.39
C ILE A 65 11.88 -7.18 0.59
N ASP A 66 11.68 -8.50 0.57
CA ASP A 66 10.63 -9.17 1.37
C ASP A 66 10.67 -8.81 2.87
N SER A 67 11.86 -8.75 3.47
CA SER A 67 12.00 -8.44 4.90
C SER A 67 11.62 -6.99 5.24
N GLU A 68 11.75 -6.07 4.30
CA GLU A 68 11.32 -4.68 4.43
C GLU A 68 9.82 -4.55 4.17
N LEU A 69 9.30 -5.26 3.16
CA LEU A 69 7.86 -5.32 2.89
C LEU A 69 7.09 -5.85 4.10
N TYR A 70 7.62 -6.87 4.77
CA TYR A 70 7.03 -7.39 6.01
C TYR A 70 6.98 -6.32 7.11
N LYS A 71 8.05 -5.55 7.29
CA LYS A 71 8.07 -4.43 8.27
C LYS A 71 7.07 -3.35 7.89
N LEU A 72 6.99 -2.98 6.62
CA LEU A 72 6.06 -1.96 6.13
C LEU A 72 4.60 -2.39 6.30
N LEU A 73 4.30 -3.67 6.09
CA LEU A 73 2.98 -4.26 6.38
C LEU A 73 2.64 -4.15 7.88
N LEU A 74 3.56 -4.57 8.76
CA LEU A 74 3.38 -4.50 10.21
C LEU A 74 3.22 -3.07 10.71
N MET A 75 3.97 -2.13 10.12
CA MET A 75 3.88 -0.69 10.43
C MET A 75 2.70 -0.01 9.74
N HIS A 76 1.93 -0.75 8.95
CA HIS A 76 0.78 -0.25 8.21
C HIS A 76 1.14 0.83 7.17
N ASP A 77 2.41 0.95 6.77
CA ASP A 77 2.89 1.88 5.75
C ASP A 77 2.54 1.43 4.32
N ILE A 78 2.26 0.14 4.13
CA ILE A 78 1.65 -0.42 2.91
C ILE A 78 0.40 -1.24 3.26
N ASP A 79 -0.52 -1.33 2.31
CA ASP A 79 -1.77 -2.06 2.46
C ASP A 79 -1.65 -3.50 1.90
N ILE A 80 -0.84 -3.67 0.86
CA ILE A 80 -0.59 -4.97 0.20
C ILE A 80 0.91 -5.13 -0.04
N ALA A 81 1.46 -6.31 0.22
CA ALA A 81 2.79 -6.69 -0.24
C ALA A 81 2.73 -7.84 -1.26
N LEU A 82 3.49 -7.71 -2.34
CA LEU A 82 3.72 -8.74 -3.34
C LEU A 82 5.15 -9.25 -3.19
N CYS A 83 5.26 -10.45 -2.67
CA CYS A 83 6.52 -11.10 -2.32
C CYS A 83 6.75 -12.33 -3.21
N GLY A 84 8.01 -12.75 -3.35
CA GLY A 84 8.31 -14.07 -3.88
C GLY A 84 7.77 -15.19 -2.97
N PRO A 85 7.77 -16.46 -3.42
CA PRO A 85 7.48 -17.57 -2.53
C PRO A 85 8.39 -17.48 -1.30
N LEU A 86 7.77 -17.48 -0.11
CA LEU A 86 8.50 -17.54 1.14
C LEU A 86 9.30 -18.85 1.17
N PRO A 87 10.61 -18.83 1.51
CA PRO A 87 11.42 -20.03 1.62
C PRO A 87 10.90 -20.96 2.74
#